data_AF-A0A8C6FW70-F1
#
_entry.id   AF-A0A8C6FW70-F1
#
_cell.length_a   1.000
_cell.length_b   1.000
_cell.length_c   1.000
_cell.angle_alpha   90.00
_cell.angle_beta   90.00
_cell.angle_gamma   90.00
#
_symmetry.space_group_name_H-M   'P 1'
#
loop_
_entity.id
_entity.type
_entity.pdbx_description
1 polymer ?
#
loop_
_entity_poly.entity_id
_entity_poly.type
_entity_poly.pdbx_seq_one_letter_code
_entity_poly.pdbx_strand_id
1 'polypeptide(L)'
;MAPKRKLQVQHEGPEKKKGRQGSEEEDSFRSTAEALKAAPTEKCIARVDPSCPLSCNPGTQVHEDYDCTLNQTNIGSNNNKFYIIQLLEEGDCFFCWNRWGRVGEVGQSKLSRFVSLEDAKKDFEKKFRDKTKNSWAERDHFVAHPGKYTLIEVQREDEAQEVMVKVDGGPVKAVVQQMRPCSLDTATQKLITNIFSKDMFQNAMALMNLDVKKMPLGKLSKQQIARGFEALEAVEAALKAPADSGRSLEELSSHFYTVIPHNFGRSRPPPINSPELLQAKKDMLLVLADIELAQTLQATPEETKKVEEVPHPLDRDYQLLKCQLQLLDPETPEYKVIHAYLKQTSNSYRPPALQHVWKVDREGEGDRFQAHAKLGNRKLLWHGTNVAVVAAILTSGLRIMPHSGGRVGKGIYFASENSKSAGYDPTQDTELELDGQRVVVPQGQPMLCPEFRSSNFSQSEYLIYQESQCRLRYLLEIHL
;
A
#
# COMPACT_ATOMS: atom_id res chain seq x y z
N MET A 1 49.41 11.28 66.23
CA MET A 1 50.33 11.91 65.25
C MET A 1 51.26 10.80 64.79
N ALA A 2 51.33 10.36 63.54
CA ALA A 2 51.47 11.10 62.29
C ALA A 2 50.37 10.80 61.24
N PRO A 3 50.01 11.73 60.34
CA PRO A 3 49.01 11.47 59.30
C PRO A 3 49.63 11.28 57.91
N LYS A 4 49.06 10.32 57.15
CA LYS A 4 49.23 10.11 55.71
C LYS A 4 48.10 10.83 54.94
N ARG A 5 48.42 11.53 53.84
CA ARG A 5 47.50 12.00 52.76
C ARG A 5 48.28 11.83 51.44
N LYS A 6 48.02 10.84 50.58
CA LYS A 6 46.95 10.58 49.58
C LYS A 6 46.81 11.66 48.48
N LEU A 7 47.11 11.20 47.26
CA LEU A 7 47.15 11.85 45.95
C LEU A 7 45.76 12.15 45.38
N GLN A 8 45.67 13.22 44.58
CA GLN A 8 44.50 13.67 43.82
C GLN A 8 44.30 12.88 42.52
N VAL A 9 43.04 12.56 42.22
CA VAL A 9 42.56 12.07 40.91
C VAL A 9 41.72 13.19 40.29
N GLN A 10 42.02 13.54 39.04
CA GLN A 10 41.27 14.52 38.24
C GLN A 10 40.01 13.88 37.64
N HIS A 11 38.91 14.63 37.71
CA HIS A 11 37.62 14.30 37.08
C HIS A 11 37.49 15.12 35.79
N GLU A 12 37.44 14.48 34.63
CA GLU A 12 36.93 15.08 33.38
C GLU A 12 35.46 14.65 33.21
N GLY A 13 34.58 15.65 33.05
CA GLY A 13 33.16 15.45 32.74
C GLY A 13 32.92 15.33 31.23
N PRO A 14 31.87 14.62 30.78
CA PRO A 14 31.65 14.41 29.36
C PRO A 14 31.02 15.64 28.70
N GLU A 15 31.65 16.10 27.61
CA GLU A 15 31.14 17.12 26.70
C GLU A 15 29.85 16.68 25.99
N LYS A 16 28.87 17.60 25.92
CA LYS A 16 27.63 17.46 25.17
C LYS A 16 27.92 17.43 23.66
N LYS A 17 27.87 16.25 23.04
CA LYS A 17 27.65 16.13 21.59
C LYS A 17 26.20 16.47 21.26
N LYS A 18 25.98 17.65 20.66
CA LYS A 18 24.73 18.00 19.97
C LYS A 18 24.50 16.96 18.86
N GLY A 19 23.39 16.23 18.99
CA GLY A 19 22.97 15.18 18.05
C GLY A 19 22.66 15.74 16.66
N ARG A 20 23.14 15.01 15.66
CA ARG A 20 22.80 15.14 14.25
C ARG A 20 21.49 14.35 14.05
N GLN A 21 20.36 15.00 14.31
CA GLN A 21 19.03 14.35 14.40
C GLN A 21 18.13 14.58 13.17
N GLY A 22 18.68 15.06 12.05
CA GLY A 22 17.89 15.48 10.88
C GLY A 22 18.07 14.67 9.60
N SER A 23 18.88 13.60 9.56
CA SER A 23 19.23 12.93 8.30
C SER A 23 18.55 11.58 8.03
N GLU A 24 17.99 10.91 9.04
CA GLU A 24 17.43 9.54 8.88
C GLU A 24 15.89 9.54 8.68
N GLU A 25 15.20 10.64 8.98
CA GLU A 25 13.75 10.79 8.78
C GLU A 25 13.36 10.81 7.29
N GLU A 26 14.18 11.46 6.46
CA GLU A 26 13.94 11.65 5.02
C GLU A 26 14.22 10.39 4.17
N ASP A 27 15.12 9.51 4.63
CA ASP A 27 15.81 8.55 3.76
C ASP A 27 14.90 7.42 3.23
N SER A 28 13.93 6.92 4.01
CA SER A 28 13.10 5.78 3.58
C SER A 28 11.84 6.20 2.81
N PHE A 29 11.30 7.41 3.01
CA PHE A 29 10.16 7.93 2.21
C PHE A 29 10.66 8.25 0.82
N ARG A 30 11.83 8.90 0.80
CA ARG A 30 12.63 9.01 -0.39
C ARG A 30 12.99 7.64 -0.92
N SER A 31 13.39 6.66 -0.13
CA SER A 31 13.71 5.30 -0.64
C SER A 31 12.53 4.60 -1.29
N THR A 32 11.33 4.58 -0.68
CA THR A 32 10.13 4.02 -1.33
C THR A 32 9.75 4.84 -2.56
N ALA A 33 9.77 6.16 -2.48
CA ALA A 33 9.50 7.04 -3.62
C ALA A 33 10.55 6.87 -4.73
N GLU A 34 11.82 6.64 -4.39
CA GLU A 34 12.96 6.43 -5.28
C GLU A 34 12.87 5.05 -5.93
N ALA A 35 12.52 4.01 -5.16
CA ALA A 35 12.27 2.66 -5.68
C ALA A 35 11.10 2.69 -6.68
N LEU A 36 10.03 3.43 -6.38
CA LEU A 36 8.90 3.62 -7.28
C LEU A 36 9.25 4.49 -8.49
N LYS A 37 10.12 5.51 -8.35
CA LYS A 37 10.63 6.33 -9.48
C LYS A 37 11.58 5.55 -10.38
N ALA A 38 12.38 4.65 -9.81
CA ALA A 38 13.35 3.83 -10.54
C ALA A 38 12.68 2.64 -11.26
N ALA A 39 11.42 2.36 -10.96
CA ALA A 39 10.69 1.28 -11.60
C ALA A 39 10.45 1.57 -13.09
N PRO A 40 10.57 0.55 -13.97
CA PRO A 40 10.36 0.75 -15.40
C PRO A 40 8.93 1.18 -15.72
N THR A 41 8.80 2.08 -16.69
CA THR A 41 7.50 2.53 -17.22
C THR A 41 6.92 1.43 -18.12
N GLU A 42 5.95 0.69 -17.62
CA GLU A 42 5.25 -0.33 -18.40
C GLU A 42 4.18 0.31 -19.31
N LYS A 43 4.24 0.01 -20.61
CA LYS A 43 3.23 0.44 -21.59
C LYS A 43 2.11 -0.61 -21.63
N CYS A 44 0.88 -0.19 -21.31
CA CYS A 44 -0.30 -1.05 -21.38
C CYS A 44 -1.20 -0.68 -22.57
N ILE A 45 -1.92 -1.67 -23.09
CA ILE A 45 -2.98 -1.53 -24.10
C ILE A 45 -4.21 -0.88 -23.47
N ALA A 46 -4.62 0.28 -23.96
CA ALA A 46 -5.77 1.00 -23.44
C ALA A 46 -7.11 0.35 -23.87
N ARG A 47 -7.97 0.05 -22.90
CA ARG A 47 -9.37 -0.35 -23.15
C ARG A 47 -10.30 0.85 -23.32
N VAL A 48 -11.34 0.67 -24.14
CA VAL A 48 -12.42 1.64 -24.32
C VAL A 48 -13.08 1.95 -22.98
N ASP A 49 -13.33 3.23 -22.71
CA ASP A 49 -14.06 3.67 -21.52
C ASP A 49 -15.43 2.97 -21.44
N PRO A 50 -15.77 2.26 -20.35
CA PRO A 50 -17.05 1.55 -20.23
C PRO A 50 -18.30 2.43 -20.31
N SER A 51 -18.14 3.76 -20.18
CA SER A 51 -19.24 4.71 -20.39
C SER A 51 -19.37 5.18 -21.83
N CYS A 52 -18.48 4.76 -22.73
CA CYS A 52 -18.60 5.01 -24.16
C CYS A 52 -19.69 4.12 -24.74
N PRO A 53 -20.65 4.64 -25.52
CA PRO A 53 -21.67 3.82 -26.17
C PRO A 53 -21.11 2.70 -27.07
N LEU A 54 -19.88 2.86 -27.56
CA LEU A 54 -19.19 1.89 -28.42
C LEU A 54 -18.42 0.82 -27.61
N SER A 55 -18.40 0.88 -26.28
CA SER A 55 -17.60 -0.04 -25.45
C SER A 55 -18.05 -1.50 -25.52
N CYS A 56 -19.31 -1.75 -25.92
CA CYS A 56 -19.85 -3.10 -26.08
C CYS A 56 -19.59 -3.68 -27.48
N ASN A 57 -19.03 -2.89 -28.41
CA ASN A 57 -18.76 -3.34 -29.77
C ASN A 57 -17.41 -4.09 -29.79
N PRO A 58 -17.37 -5.39 -30.17
CA PRO A 58 -16.14 -6.17 -30.15
C PRO A 58 -15.04 -5.66 -31.10
N GLY A 59 -15.43 -4.89 -32.13
CA GLY A 59 -14.51 -4.31 -33.11
C GLY A 59 -13.99 -2.92 -32.76
N THR A 60 -14.44 -2.32 -31.65
CA THR A 60 -13.97 -0.99 -31.23
C THR A 60 -12.78 -1.14 -30.30
N GLN A 61 -11.68 -0.49 -30.62
CA GLN A 61 -10.49 -0.44 -29.77
C GLN A 61 -9.94 0.97 -29.66
N VAL A 62 -9.08 1.21 -28.66
CA VAL A 62 -8.34 2.46 -28.58
C VAL A 62 -7.23 2.43 -29.64
N HIS A 63 -7.09 3.51 -30.38
CA HIS A 63 -6.06 3.64 -31.40
C HIS A 63 -4.70 3.95 -30.74
N GLU A 64 -3.73 3.05 -30.91
CA GLU A 64 -2.36 3.19 -30.41
C GLU A 64 -2.32 3.61 -28.92
N ASP A 65 -1.60 4.68 -28.61
CA ASP A 65 -1.43 5.24 -27.28
C ASP A 65 -2.36 6.43 -26.99
N TYR A 66 -3.29 6.77 -27.89
CA TYR A 66 -4.17 7.95 -27.81
C TYR A 66 -5.29 7.75 -26.77
N ASP A 67 -4.89 7.61 -25.52
CA ASP A 67 -5.70 7.51 -24.31
C ASP A 67 -5.07 8.35 -23.20
N CYS A 68 -5.86 9.22 -22.56
CA CYS A 68 -5.38 9.92 -21.39
C CYS A 68 -6.48 10.18 -20.36
N THR A 69 -6.08 10.12 -19.09
CA THR A 69 -6.90 10.54 -17.96
C THR A 69 -6.23 11.73 -17.30
N LEU A 70 -6.96 12.82 -17.17
CA LEU A 70 -6.49 14.07 -16.62
C LEU A 70 -7.26 14.40 -15.34
N ASN A 71 -6.60 15.00 -14.37
CA ASN A 71 -7.22 15.45 -13.13
C ASN A 71 -6.85 16.90 -12.80
N GLN A 72 -7.74 17.58 -12.08
CA GLN A 72 -7.53 18.94 -11.60
C GLN A 72 -8.28 19.15 -10.29
N THR A 73 -7.54 19.52 -9.25
CA THR A 73 -8.11 19.97 -7.99
C THR A 73 -7.68 21.41 -7.68
N ASN A 74 -8.63 22.23 -7.28
CA ASN A 74 -8.41 23.56 -6.71
C ASN A 74 -9.38 23.72 -5.54
N ILE A 75 -8.84 23.70 -4.33
CA ILE A 75 -9.60 23.76 -3.09
C ILE A 75 -10.38 25.07 -2.97
N GLY A 76 -9.77 26.20 -3.33
CA GLY A 76 -10.36 27.54 -3.19
C GLY A 76 -11.64 27.72 -3.97
N SER A 77 -11.70 27.14 -5.18
CA SER A 77 -12.90 27.17 -6.03
C SER A 77 -13.78 25.92 -5.88
N ASN A 78 -13.51 25.02 -4.91
CA ASN A 78 -14.15 23.71 -4.78
C ASN A 78 -14.21 22.92 -6.12
N ASN A 79 -13.13 23.03 -6.90
CA ASN A 79 -12.97 22.27 -8.12
C ASN A 79 -12.24 20.98 -7.81
N ASN A 80 -12.83 19.85 -8.19
CA ASN A 80 -12.20 18.54 -8.16
C ASN A 80 -12.73 17.75 -9.36
N LYS A 81 -12.02 17.82 -10.48
CA LYS A 81 -12.55 17.48 -11.81
C LYS A 81 -11.63 16.54 -12.55
N PHE A 82 -12.21 15.56 -13.23
CA PHE A 82 -11.50 14.70 -14.16
C PHE A 82 -11.84 15.05 -15.62
N TYR A 83 -10.99 14.63 -16.55
CA TYR A 83 -11.22 14.65 -17.99
C TYR A 83 -10.56 13.43 -18.62
N ILE A 84 -11.31 12.62 -19.37
CA ILE A 84 -10.84 11.47 -20.13
C ILE A 84 -10.93 11.81 -21.62
N ILE A 85 -9.89 11.49 -22.38
CA ILE A 85 -9.82 11.64 -23.83
C ILE A 85 -9.35 10.32 -24.40
N GLN A 86 -10.11 9.75 -25.34
CA GLN A 86 -9.73 8.54 -26.07
C GLN A 86 -9.96 8.74 -27.57
N LEU A 87 -9.00 8.28 -28.38
CA LEU A 87 -9.19 8.05 -29.80
C LEU A 87 -9.52 6.58 -30.00
N LEU A 88 -10.67 6.30 -30.60
CA LEU A 88 -11.17 4.96 -30.86
C LEU A 88 -11.18 4.70 -32.36
N GLU A 89 -10.97 3.43 -32.74
CA GLU A 89 -11.09 2.95 -34.11
C GLU A 89 -12.06 1.76 -34.17
N GLU A 90 -12.90 1.73 -35.21
CA GLU A 90 -13.83 0.65 -35.52
C GLU A 90 -13.84 0.49 -37.06
N GLY A 91 -13.08 -0.48 -37.56
CA GLY A 91 -12.82 -0.61 -39.00
C GLY A 91 -12.14 0.65 -39.57
N ASP A 92 -12.73 1.23 -40.61
CA ASP A 92 -12.23 2.47 -41.24
C ASP A 92 -12.83 3.76 -40.62
N CYS A 93 -13.51 3.66 -39.47
CA CYS A 93 -14.11 4.80 -38.78
C CYS A 93 -13.35 5.13 -37.49
N PHE A 94 -13.14 6.43 -37.25
CA PHE A 94 -12.42 6.93 -36.07
C PHE A 94 -13.34 7.77 -35.20
N PHE A 95 -13.16 7.71 -33.88
CA PHE A 95 -13.97 8.46 -32.93
C PHE A 95 -13.15 9.07 -31.81
N CYS A 96 -13.36 10.35 -31.51
CA CYS A 96 -12.84 10.97 -30.30
C CYS A 96 -13.89 10.92 -29.20
N TRP A 97 -13.63 10.13 -28.16
CA TRP A 97 -14.42 10.07 -26.94
C TRP A 97 -13.84 11.02 -25.88
N ASN A 98 -14.70 11.90 -25.36
CA ASN A 98 -14.38 12.79 -24.27
C ASN A 98 -15.36 12.58 -23.12
N ARG A 99 -14.88 12.43 -21.89
CA ARG A 99 -15.74 12.36 -20.69
C ARG A 99 -15.17 13.21 -19.57
N TRP A 100 -15.99 14.04 -18.95
CA TRP A 100 -15.53 14.96 -17.90
C TRP A 100 -16.58 15.18 -16.83
N GLY A 101 -16.14 15.50 -15.63
CA GLY A 101 -17.06 15.72 -14.52
C GLY A 101 -16.33 15.92 -13.22
N ARG A 102 -17.11 15.88 -12.13
CA ARG A 102 -16.58 15.87 -10.78
C ARG A 102 -16.02 14.49 -10.46
N VAL A 103 -14.87 14.43 -9.79
CA VAL A 103 -14.26 13.17 -9.34
C VAL A 103 -15.24 12.43 -8.43
N GLY A 104 -15.41 11.13 -8.64
CA GLY A 104 -16.43 10.28 -8.02
C GLY A 104 -17.75 10.15 -8.79
N GLU A 105 -18.04 11.07 -9.72
CA GLU A 105 -19.27 11.07 -10.52
C GLU A 105 -19.03 10.58 -11.97
N VAL A 106 -20.08 10.17 -12.67
CA VAL A 106 -19.98 9.70 -14.07
C VAL A 106 -19.60 10.85 -15.02
N GLY A 107 -20.11 12.05 -14.75
CA GLY A 107 -19.88 13.25 -15.56
C GLY A 107 -20.70 13.31 -16.84
N GLN A 108 -20.33 14.27 -17.70
CA GLN A 108 -20.85 14.45 -19.06
C GLN A 108 -19.87 13.83 -20.07
N SER A 109 -20.35 13.55 -21.27
CA SER A 109 -19.54 12.96 -22.33
C SER A 109 -19.89 13.51 -23.70
N LYS A 110 -18.95 13.32 -24.64
CA LYS A 110 -19.10 13.66 -26.06
C LYS A 110 -18.34 12.66 -26.89
N LEU A 111 -19.02 12.05 -27.86
CA LEU A 111 -18.43 11.22 -28.90
C LEU A 111 -18.45 11.99 -30.23
N SER A 112 -17.31 12.12 -30.89
CA SER A 112 -17.19 12.78 -32.19
C SER A 112 -16.64 11.81 -33.22
N ARG A 113 -17.36 11.65 -34.34
CA ARG A 113 -16.99 10.73 -35.43
C ARG A 113 -16.15 11.45 -36.48
N PHE A 114 -15.13 10.77 -36.99
CA PHE A 114 -14.24 11.21 -38.05
C PHE A 114 -14.10 10.13 -39.11
N VAL A 115 -13.87 10.55 -40.36
CA VAL A 115 -13.58 9.65 -41.49
C VAL A 115 -12.08 9.51 -41.72
N SER A 116 -11.31 10.53 -41.32
CA SER A 116 -9.85 10.57 -41.45
C SER A 116 -9.20 10.35 -40.09
N LEU A 117 -8.24 9.44 -40.01
CA LEU A 117 -7.42 9.22 -38.82
C LEU A 117 -6.66 10.50 -38.44
N GLU A 118 -6.14 11.23 -39.43
CA GLU A 118 -5.40 12.47 -39.18
C GLU A 118 -6.26 13.53 -38.50
N ASP A 119 -7.52 13.69 -38.93
CA ASP A 119 -8.41 14.68 -38.34
C ASP A 119 -8.80 14.31 -36.91
N ALA A 120 -8.96 13.00 -36.66
CA ALA A 120 -9.23 12.48 -35.33
C ALA A 120 -8.03 12.67 -34.39
N LYS A 121 -6.81 12.36 -34.84
CA LYS A 121 -5.55 12.65 -34.11
C LYS A 121 -5.43 14.14 -33.81
N LYS A 122 -5.68 15.02 -34.78
CA LYS A 122 -5.66 16.49 -34.59
C LYS A 122 -6.68 16.96 -33.55
N ASP A 123 -7.90 16.42 -33.55
CA ASP A 123 -8.92 16.77 -32.54
C ASP A 123 -8.49 16.32 -31.13
N PHE A 124 -7.97 15.09 -31.01
CA PHE A 124 -7.43 14.58 -29.75
C PHE A 124 -6.31 15.48 -29.22
N GLU A 125 -5.29 15.74 -30.02
CA GLU A 125 -4.10 16.51 -29.62
C GLU A 125 -4.45 17.96 -29.28
N LYS A 126 -5.36 18.56 -30.06
CA LYS A 126 -5.91 19.88 -29.75
C LYS A 126 -6.62 19.86 -28.41
N LYS A 127 -7.46 18.85 -28.14
CA LYS A 127 -8.17 18.75 -26.86
C LYS A 127 -7.20 18.59 -25.69
N PHE A 128 -6.22 17.70 -25.83
CA PHE A 128 -5.18 17.49 -24.84
C PHE A 128 -4.47 18.82 -24.52
N ARG A 129 -3.94 19.50 -25.54
CA ARG A 129 -3.24 20.78 -25.39
C ARG A 129 -4.12 21.88 -24.80
N ASP A 130 -5.40 21.97 -25.16
CA ASP A 130 -6.33 22.94 -24.58
C ASP A 130 -6.48 22.75 -23.06
N LYS A 131 -6.51 21.48 -22.61
CA LYS A 131 -6.72 21.10 -21.21
C LYS A 131 -5.45 21.13 -20.37
N THR A 132 -4.30 20.83 -20.96
CA THR A 132 -3.03 20.65 -20.24
C THR A 132 -2.00 21.73 -20.52
N LYS A 133 -2.12 22.47 -21.63
CA LYS A 133 -1.07 23.32 -22.24
C LYS A 133 0.18 22.57 -22.72
N ASN A 134 0.17 21.24 -22.72
CA ASN A 134 1.28 20.41 -23.19
C ASN A 134 1.00 19.88 -24.60
N SER A 135 2.05 19.58 -25.36
CA SER A 135 1.94 18.82 -26.61
C SER A 135 1.76 17.33 -26.31
N TRP A 136 0.92 16.62 -27.08
CA TRP A 136 0.75 15.18 -26.90
C TRP A 136 2.02 14.38 -27.22
N ALA A 137 2.80 14.85 -28.20
CA ALA A 137 4.07 14.23 -28.58
C ALA A 137 5.15 14.35 -27.49
N GLU A 138 5.03 15.33 -26.59
CA GLU A 138 5.99 15.59 -25.50
C GLU A 138 5.43 15.17 -24.14
N ARG A 139 4.39 14.33 -24.12
CA ARG A 139 3.69 13.94 -22.88
C ARG A 139 4.59 13.23 -21.85
N ASP A 140 5.68 12.59 -22.28
CA ASP A 140 6.65 11.98 -21.37
C ASP A 140 7.45 13.04 -20.57
N HIS A 141 7.47 14.29 -21.05
CA HIS A 141 8.06 15.45 -20.38
C HIS A 141 6.97 16.42 -19.89
N PHE A 142 5.85 15.89 -19.39
CA PHE A 142 4.69 16.68 -18.98
C PHE A 142 5.03 17.72 -17.90
N VAL A 143 4.62 18.98 -18.14
CA VAL A 143 4.75 20.07 -17.16
C VAL A 143 3.37 20.49 -16.65
N ALA A 144 3.17 20.43 -15.33
CA ALA A 144 1.94 20.89 -14.71
C ALA A 144 1.86 22.44 -14.76
N HIS A 145 0.73 22.97 -15.25
CA HIS A 145 0.48 24.40 -15.30
C HIS A 145 -0.63 24.84 -14.34
N PRO A 146 -0.48 25.99 -13.66
CA PRO A 146 -1.53 26.54 -12.79
C PRO A 146 -2.87 26.66 -13.51
N GLY A 147 -3.94 26.20 -12.86
CA GLY A 147 -5.30 26.24 -13.40
C GLY A 147 -5.55 25.34 -14.61
N LYS A 148 -4.63 24.42 -14.93
CA LYS A 148 -4.80 23.40 -15.98
C LYS A 148 -4.87 21.99 -15.39
N TYR A 149 -5.29 21.04 -16.21
CA TYR A 149 -5.33 19.63 -15.81
C TYR A 149 -3.93 19.02 -15.84
N THR A 150 -3.69 18.05 -14.97
CA THR A 150 -2.47 17.25 -14.92
C THR A 150 -2.76 15.84 -15.44
N LEU A 151 -1.80 15.27 -16.16
CA LEU A 151 -1.87 13.88 -16.62
C LEU A 151 -1.72 12.92 -15.43
N ILE A 152 -2.66 11.98 -15.34
CA ILE A 152 -2.61 10.84 -14.42
C ILE A 152 -2.18 9.64 -15.24
N GLU A 153 -1.11 9.01 -14.82
CA GLU A 153 -0.64 7.76 -15.42
C GLU A 153 -1.50 6.62 -14.92
N VAL A 154 -2.02 5.86 -15.88
CA VAL A 154 -3.07 4.88 -15.67
C VAL A 154 -2.64 3.58 -16.33
N GLN A 155 -2.13 2.61 -15.55
CA GLN A 155 -1.81 1.26 -16.04
C GLN A 155 -3.11 0.43 -16.17
N ARG A 156 -3.64 0.17 -17.37
CA ARG A 156 -4.87 -0.65 -17.43
C ARG A 156 -4.51 -2.13 -17.32
N GLU A 157 -5.45 -2.97 -16.91
CA GLU A 157 -5.20 -4.41 -16.83
C GLU A 157 -5.03 -4.97 -18.26
N ASP A 158 -3.96 -5.71 -18.49
CA ASP A 158 -4.11 -6.94 -19.26
C ASP A 158 -4.91 -7.87 -18.35
N GLU A 159 -6.21 -8.06 -18.64
CA GLU A 159 -6.74 -9.38 -18.32
C GLU A 159 -5.81 -10.30 -19.09
N ALA A 160 -5.02 -11.09 -18.37
CA ALA A 160 -4.43 -12.28 -18.94
C ALA A 160 -5.60 -12.98 -19.63
N GLN A 161 -5.65 -12.85 -20.96
CA GLN A 161 -6.49 -13.70 -21.78
C GLN A 161 -6.17 -15.09 -21.26
N GLU A 162 -7.20 -15.83 -20.84
CA GLU A 162 -7.13 -17.28 -20.93
C GLU A 162 -6.41 -17.58 -22.23
N VAL A 163 -5.25 -18.23 -22.12
CA VAL A 163 -4.24 -18.28 -23.17
C VAL A 163 -4.82 -19.02 -24.37
N MET A 164 -5.57 -18.32 -25.23
CA MET A 164 -5.93 -18.79 -26.56
C MET A 164 -4.75 -18.42 -27.46
N VAL A 165 -3.72 -19.27 -27.45
CA VAL A 165 -2.63 -19.21 -28.42
C VAL A 165 -3.26 -19.37 -29.81
N LYS A 166 -3.40 -18.27 -30.55
CA LYS A 166 -3.61 -18.35 -32.00
C LYS A 166 -2.28 -18.79 -32.62
N VAL A 167 -2.20 -20.05 -33.01
CA VAL A 167 -1.17 -20.52 -33.94
C VAL A 167 -1.72 -20.36 -35.34
N ASP A 168 -0.99 -19.65 -36.20
CA ASP A 168 -1.34 -19.44 -37.59
C ASP A 168 -1.61 -20.77 -38.33
N GLY A 169 -2.75 -20.83 -39.02
CA GLY A 169 -2.99 -21.74 -40.15
C GLY A 169 -3.01 -23.24 -39.85
N GLY A 170 -3.99 -23.72 -39.09
CA GLY A 170 -4.31 -25.15 -38.99
C GLY A 170 -5.53 -25.43 -38.10
N PRO A 171 -6.22 -26.59 -38.23
CA PRO A 171 -7.43 -26.88 -37.44
C PRO A 171 -7.09 -26.88 -35.95
N VAL A 172 -7.86 -26.09 -35.19
CA VAL A 172 -7.70 -25.83 -33.76
C VAL A 172 -7.69 -27.13 -32.96
N LYS A 173 -6.50 -27.58 -32.53
CA LYS A 173 -6.39 -28.49 -31.40
C LYS A 173 -6.36 -27.64 -30.13
N ALA A 174 -7.46 -27.64 -29.38
CA ALA A 174 -7.47 -27.12 -28.03
C ALA A 174 -6.43 -27.89 -27.22
N VAL A 175 -5.29 -27.25 -26.92
CA VAL A 175 -4.37 -27.76 -25.91
C VAL A 175 -5.04 -27.48 -24.57
N VAL A 176 -5.77 -28.47 -24.07
CA VAL A 176 -6.28 -28.44 -22.70
C VAL A 176 -5.05 -28.57 -21.80
N GLN A 177 -4.50 -27.44 -21.35
CA GLN A 177 -3.48 -27.45 -20.31
C GLN A 177 -4.08 -28.11 -19.08
N GLN A 178 -3.45 -29.17 -18.57
CA GLN A 178 -4.00 -29.93 -17.47
C GLN A 178 -3.68 -29.18 -16.16
N MET A 179 -4.69 -28.53 -15.58
CA MET A 179 -4.55 -27.79 -14.32
C MET A 179 -4.43 -28.78 -13.15
N ARG A 180 -3.42 -28.61 -12.31
CA ARG A 180 -3.26 -29.43 -11.10
C ARG A 180 -4.30 -29.04 -10.03
N PRO A 181 -4.77 -29.99 -9.20
CA PRO A 181 -5.54 -29.68 -8.00
C PRO A 181 -4.75 -28.76 -7.06
N CYS A 182 -5.46 -27.87 -6.35
CA CYS A 182 -4.82 -26.98 -5.39
C CYS A 182 -4.16 -27.77 -4.25
N SER A 183 -2.91 -27.44 -3.93
CA SER A 183 -2.16 -28.09 -2.85
C SER A 183 -2.46 -27.54 -1.45
N LEU A 184 -3.06 -26.34 -1.38
CA LEU A 184 -3.37 -25.65 -0.13
C LEU A 184 -4.59 -26.24 0.57
N ASP A 185 -4.60 -26.23 1.90
CA ASP A 185 -5.78 -26.54 2.69
C ASP A 185 -6.88 -25.47 2.52
N THR A 186 -8.13 -25.82 2.83
CA THR A 186 -9.29 -24.94 2.62
C THR A 186 -9.19 -23.60 3.35
N ALA A 187 -8.60 -23.55 4.55
CA ALA A 187 -8.47 -22.29 5.28
C ALA A 187 -7.43 -21.39 4.59
N THR A 188 -6.30 -21.96 4.18
CA THR A 188 -5.27 -21.23 3.44
C THR A 188 -5.78 -20.78 2.07
N GLN A 189 -6.57 -21.59 1.35
CA GLN A 189 -7.21 -21.17 0.10
C GLN A 189 -8.08 -19.92 0.27
N LYS A 190 -8.89 -19.88 1.34
CA LYS A 190 -9.71 -18.70 1.69
C LYS A 190 -8.84 -17.50 2.02
N LEU A 191 -7.78 -17.68 2.81
CA LEU A 191 -6.83 -16.63 3.14
C LEU A 191 -6.23 -16.01 1.87
N ILE A 192 -5.68 -16.83 0.97
CA ILE A 192 -5.06 -16.38 -0.28
C ILE A 192 -6.08 -15.66 -1.16
N THR A 193 -7.28 -16.21 -1.30
CA THR A 193 -8.38 -15.56 -2.02
C THR A 193 -8.71 -14.18 -1.43
N ASN A 194 -8.71 -14.06 -0.10
CA ASN A 194 -9.05 -12.83 0.60
C ASN A 194 -7.96 -11.75 0.45
N ILE A 195 -6.69 -12.09 0.69
CA ILE A 195 -5.59 -11.11 0.70
C ILE A 195 -5.21 -10.63 -0.70
N PHE A 196 -5.61 -11.37 -1.75
CA PHE A 196 -5.47 -10.99 -3.15
C PHE A 196 -6.80 -10.55 -3.80
N SER A 197 -7.86 -10.36 -3.01
CA SER A 197 -9.17 -9.97 -3.53
C SER A 197 -9.15 -8.53 -4.07
N LYS A 198 -9.49 -8.39 -5.36
CA LYS A 198 -9.70 -7.07 -5.99
C LYS A 198 -10.77 -6.28 -5.24
N ASP A 199 -11.88 -6.88 -4.87
CA ASP A 199 -12.95 -6.17 -4.14
C ASP A 199 -12.47 -5.65 -2.79
N MET A 200 -11.63 -6.42 -2.09
CA MET A 200 -11.06 -6.01 -0.80
C MET A 200 -10.15 -4.78 -0.95
N PHE A 201 -9.25 -4.78 -1.94
CA PHE A 201 -8.41 -3.60 -2.18
C PHE A 201 -9.24 -2.39 -2.65
N GLN A 202 -10.27 -2.60 -3.49
CA GLN A 202 -11.20 -1.53 -3.89
C GLN A 202 -11.89 -0.91 -2.67
N ASN A 203 -12.38 -1.74 -1.75
CA ASN A 203 -13.02 -1.28 -0.52
C ASN A 203 -12.05 -0.52 0.39
N ALA A 204 -10.81 -0.99 0.54
CA ALA A 204 -9.78 -0.31 1.32
C ALA A 204 -9.46 1.08 0.76
N MET A 205 -9.32 1.20 -0.56
CA MET A 205 -9.12 2.50 -1.23
C MET A 205 -10.33 3.42 -1.07
N ALA A 206 -11.55 2.90 -1.18
CA ALA A 206 -12.77 3.70 -1.00
C ALA A 206 -12.88 4.28 0.42
N LEU A 207 -12.52 3.51 1.46
CA LEU A 207 -12.49 3.99 2.85
C LEU A 207 -11.47 5.14 3.06
N MET A 208 -10.44 5.21 2.22
CA MET A 208 -9.45 6.30 2.21
C MET A 208 -9.89 7.51 1.39
N ASN A 209 -11.14 7.52 0.90
CA ASN A 209 -11.73 8.53 0.02
C ASN A 209 -11.04 8.64 -1.34
N LEU A 210 -10.53 7.54 -1.87
CA LEU A 210 -9.94 7.48 -3.20
C LEU A 210 -11.02 7.20 -4.25
N ASP A 211 -10.87 7.79 -5.44
CA ASP A 211 -11.78 7.48 -6.56
C ASP A 211 -11.40 6.17 -7.24
N VAL A 212 -11.92 5.07 -6.71
CA VAL A 212 -11.71 3.70 -7.22
C VAL A 212 -12.20 3.51 -8.66
N LYS A 213 -13.17 4.32 -9.14
CA LYS A 213 -13.67 4.19 -10.52
C LYS A 213 -12.68 4.76 -11.53
N LYS A 214 -11.98 5.82 -11.14
CA LYS A 214 -10.95 6.47 -11.96
C LYS A 214 -9.56 5.88 -11.70
N MET A 215 -9.36 5.30 -10.53
CA MET A 215 -8.18 4.55 -10.08
C MET A 215 -8.54 3.12 -9.67
N PRO A 216 -9.09 2.28 -10.56
CA PRO A 216 -9.20 0.85 -10.27
C PRO A 216 -7.80 0.26 -10.12
N LEU A 217 -7.69 -0.82 -9.37
CA LEU A 217 -6.46 -1.30 -8.73
C LEU A 217 -5.25 -1.51 -9.63
N GLY A 218 -5.45 -1.91 -10.89
CA GLY A 218 -4.36 -2.02 -11.85
C GLY A 218 -3.78 -0.68 -12.31
N LYS A 219 -4.48 0.45 -12.07
CA LYS A 219 -4.27 1.75 -12.72
C LYS A 219 -3.34 2.72 -12.03
N LEU A 220 -2.85 2.48 -10.82
CA LEU A 220 -1.94 3.43 -10.18
C LEU A 220 -0.50 3.06 -10.51
N SER A 221 0.15 3.81 -11.43
CA SER A 221 1.57 3.57 -11.72
C SER A 221 2.42 3.84 -10.48
N LYS A 222 3.50 3.09 -10.33
CA LYS A 222 4.55 3.35 -9.32
C LYS A 222 4.97 4.82 -9.33
N GLN A 223 5.13 5.39 -10.53
CA GLN A 223 5.45 6.79 -10.75
C GLN A 223 4.36 7.76 -10.25
N GLN A 224 3.07 7.42 -10.39
CA GLN A 224 1.98 8.22 -9.85
C GLN A 224 1.98 8.25 -8.31
N ILE A 225 2.24 7.10 -7.66
CA ILE A 225 2.41 7.02 -6.20
C ILE A 225 3.61 7.86 -5.76
N ALA A 226 4.72 7.76 -6.48
CA ALA A 226 5.94 8.53 -6.19
C ALA A 226 5.72 10.04 -6.29
N ARG A 227 4.97 10.52 -7.31
CA ARG A 227 4.57 11.93 -7.40
C ARG A 227 3.66 12.35 -6.24
N GLY A 228 2.81 11.44 -5.77
CA GLY A 228 2.00 11.65 -4.56
C GLY A 228 2.87 11.87 -3.33
N PHE A 229 3.95 11.10 -3.20
CA PHE A 229 4.92 11.26 -2.13
C PHE A 229 5.62 12.62 -2.19
N GLU A 230 6.14 13.02 -3.35
CA GLU A 230 6.76 14.35 -3.55
C GLU A 230 5.80 15.50 -3.17
N ALA A 231 4.51 15.37 -3.51
CA ALA A 231 3.52 16.37 -3.15
C ALA A 231 3.31 16.49 -1.63
N LEU A 232 3.35 15.38 -0.89
CA LEU A 232 3.26 15.40 0.58
C LEU A 232 4.55 15.89 1.26
N GLU A 233 5.71 15.61 0.69
CA GLU A 233 6.99 16.22 1.12
C GLU A 233 6.93 17.74 1.05
N ALA A 234 6.38 18.29 -0.04
CA ALA A 234 6.20 19.72 -0.19
C ALA A 234 5.22 20.30 0.85
N VAL A 235 4.13 19.60 1.16
CA VAL A 235 3.19 19.98 2.24
C VAL A 235 3.89 19.96 3.60
N GLU A 236 4.68 18.93 3.90
CA GLU A 236 5.43 18.83 5.15
C GLU A 236 6.41 19.99 5.33
N ALA A 237 7.18 20.31 4.29
CA ALA A 237 8.11 21.43 4.31
C ALA A 237 7.37 22.75 4.60
N ALA A 238 6.20 22.95 3.98
CA ALA A 238 5.38 24.14 4.23
C ALA A 238 4.75 24.19 5.63
N LEU A 239 4.42 23.04 6.23
CA LEU A 239 3.91 22.96 7.61
C LEU A 239 4.99 23.30 8.65
N LYS A 240 6.25 22.95 8.38
CA LYS A 240 7.39 23.24 9.26
C LYS A 240 7.91 24.68 9.11
N ALA A 241 7.59 25.33 7.99
CA ALA A 241 8.03 26.67 7.66
C ALA A 241 7.29 27.77 8.48
N PRO A 242 7.93 28.91 8.77
CA PRO A 242 7.25 30.08 9.34
C PRO A 242 6.10 30.55 8.43
N ALA A 243 5.03 31.08 9.02
CA ALA A 243 3.74 31.38 8.38
C ALA A 243 3.79 32.28 7.12
N ASP A 244 4.93 32.91 6.81
CA ASP A 244 5.09 33.95 5.79
C ASP A 244 6.05 33.58 4.63
N SER A 245 6.34 32.29 4.43
CA SER A 245 7.51 31.86 3.62
C SER A 245 7.25 31.02 2.36
N GLY A 246 6.03 30.90 1.83
CA GLY A 246 5.85 30.14 0.58
C GLY A 246 4.44 30.00 0.00
N ARG A 247 4.28 28.98 -0.87
CA ARG A 247 2.99 28.56 -1.43
C ARG A 247 2.03 28.21 -0.30
N SER A 248 0.76 28.57 -0.44
CA SER A 248 -0.22 28.27 0.61
C SER A 248 -0.38 26.76 0.78
N LEU A 249 -0.61 26.29 2.00
CA LEU A 249 -0.94 24.87 2.28
C LEU A 249 -2.13 24.40 1.43
N GLU A 250 -3.03 25.31 1.10
CA GLU A 250 -4.17 25.07 0.22
C GLU A 250 -3.76 24.74 -1.23
N GLU A 251 -2.78 25.45 -1.79
CA GLU A 251 -2.24 25.16 -3.13
C GLU A 251 -1.50 23.83 -3.16
N LEU A 252 -0.69 23.54 -2.14
CA LEU A 252 0.04 22.27 -2.03
C LEU A 252 -0.93 21.09 -1.83
N SER A 253 -1.96 21.28 -1.03
CA SER A 253 -3.05 20.29 -0.87
C SER A 253 -3.82 20.10 -2.17
N SER A 254 -4.09 21.18 -2.91
CA SER A 254 -4.72 21.11 -4.23
C SER A 254 -3.85 20.32 -5.22
N HIS A 255 -2.53 20.52 -5.17
CA HIS A 255 -1.58 19.76 -5.98
C HIS A 255 -1.59 18.28 -5.62
N PHE A 256 -1.54 17.93 -4.33
CA PHE A 256 -1.63 16.55 -3.87
C PHE A 256 -2.91 15.85 -4.36
N TYR A 257 -4.09 16.47 -4.19
CA TYR A 257 -5.35 15.88 -4.67
C TYR A 257 -5.48 15.87 -6.21
N THR A 258 -4.73 16.73 -6.89
CA THR A 258 -4.60 16.68 -8.35
C THR A 258 -3.80 15.45 -8.77
N VAL A 259 -2.71 15.15 -8.07
CA VAL A 259 -1.86 13.97 -8.34
C VAL A 259 -2.55 12.69 -7.88
N ILE A 260 -3.22 12.68 -6.73
CA ILE A 260 -3.89 11.51 -6.18
C ILE A 260 -5.40 11.80 -6.13
N PRO A 261 -6.17 11.39 -7.16
CA PRO A 261 -7.62 11.64 -7.23
C PRO A 261 -8.40 11.15 -6.00
N HIS A 262 -8.98 12.09 -5.26
CA HIS A 262 -9.86 11.77 -4.13
C HIS A 262 -11.31 12.07 -4.45
N ASN A 263 -12.21 11.24 -3.95
CA ASN A 263 -13.65 11.48 -3.99
C ASN A 263 -14.12 12.11 -2.68
N PHE A 264 -14.48 13.40 -2.73
CA PHE A 264 -15.03 14.15 -1.59
C PHE A 264 -16.55 14.39 -1.71
N GLY A 265 -17.24 13.65 -2.58
CA GLY A 265 -18.62 13.97 -2.95
C GLY A 265 -18.72 15.43 -3.40
N ARG A 266 -19.75 16.17 -3.00
CA ARG A 266 -19.93 17.60 -3.32
C ARG A 266 -19.19 18.56 -2.37
N SER A 267 -18.56 18.04 -1.33
CA SER A 267 -17.84 18.83 -0.34
C SER A 267 -16.53 19.38 -0.88
N ARG A 268 -16.09 20.51 -0.32
CA ARG A 268 -14.77 21.08 -0.60
C ARG A 268 -13.69 20.11 -0.10
N PRO A 269 -12.67 19.78 -0.91
CA PRO A 269 -11.55 18.97 -0.43
C PRO A 269 -10.87 19.66 0.77
N PRO A 270 -10.55 18.94 1.87
CA PRO A 270 -9.99 19.53 3.06
C PRO A 270 -8.49 19.87 2.86
N PRO A 271 -8.03 21.08 3.25
CA PRO A 271 -6.61 21.39 3.20
C PRO A 271 -5.83 20.55 4.21
N ILE A 272 -4.67 20.05 3.81
CA ILE A 272 -3.72 19.32 4.65
C ILE A 272 -2.93 20.35 5.46
N ASN A 273 -3.47 20.71 6.62
CA ASN A 273 -2.98 21.81 7.45
C ASN A 273 -2.58 21.41 8.88
N SER A 274 -2.53 20.11 9.16
CA SER A 274 -2.10 19.58 10.45
C SER A 274 -1.15 18.39 10.27
N PRO A 275 -0.23 18.15 11.22
CA PRO A 275 0.63 16.97 11.21
C PRO A 275 -0.15 15.66 11.13
N GLU A 276 -1.30 15.57 11.81
CA GLU A 276 -2.14 14.37 11.85
C GLU A 276 -2.77 14.08 10.48
N LEU A 277 -3.25 15.11 9.78
CA LEU A 277 -3.84 14.93 8.46
C LEU A 277 -2.76 14.62 7.41
N LEU A 278 -1.59 15.25 7.50
CA LEU A 278 -0.43 14.91 6.68
C LEU A 278 -0.04 13.43 6.90
N GLN A 279 0.01 13.01 8.16
CA GLN A 279 0.35 11.64 8.52
C GLN A 279 -0.65 10.64 7.95
N ALA A 280 -1.95 10.89 8.11
CA ALA A 280 -3.00 10.05 7.54
C ALA A 280 -2.90 9.92 6.01
N LYS A 281 -2.46 10.97 5.30
CA LYS A 281 -2.23 10.91 3.85
C LYS A 281 -0.96 10.17 3.46
N LYS A 282 0.09 10.25 4.27
CA LYS A 282 1.30 9.44 4.11
C LYS A 282 0.97 7.96 4.30
N ASP A 283 0.28 7.60 5.37
CA ASP A 283 -0.16 6.22 5.63
C ASP A 283 -1.03 5.67 4.48
N MET A 284 -1.91 6.50 3.93
CA MET A 284 -2.71 6.13 2.75
C MET A 284 -1.85 5.80 1.53
N LEU A 285 -0.84 6.61 1.20
CA LEU A 285 0.05 6.32 0.08
C LEU A 285 0.89 5.05 0.29
N LEU A 286 1.23 4.72 1.54
CA LEU A 286 1.92 3.48 1.86
C LEU A 286 1.03 2.27 1.61
N VAL A 287 -0.24 2.33 2.01
CA VAL A 287 -1.20 1.26 1.70
C VAL A 287 -1.39 1.13 0.18
N LEU A 288 -1.42 2.25 -0.56
CA LEU A 288 -1.47 2.20 -2.02
C LEU A 288 -0.24 1.54 -2.63
N ALA A 289 0.97 1.81 -2.12
CA ALA A 289 2.19 1.16 -2.58
C ALA A 289 2.16 -0.36 -2.31
N ASP A 290 1.58 -0.79 -1.19
CA ASP A 290 1.45 -2.20 -0.84
C ASP A 290 0.42 -2.93 -1.71
N ILE A 291 -0.69 -2.26 -2.04
CA ILE A 291 -1.68 -2.76 -3.00
C ILE A 291 -1.04 -2.89 -4.39
N GLU A 292 -0.29 -1.89 -4.84
CA GLU A 292 0.42 -1.89 -6.12
C GLU A 292 1.44 -3.03 -6.20
N LEU A 293 2.21 -3.25 -5.12
CA LEU A 293 3.12 -4.39 -5.00
C LEU A 293 2.37 -5.72 -5.14
N ALA A 294 1.24 -5.88 -4.43
CA ALA A 294 0.43 -7.11 -4.51
C ALA A 294 -0.11 -7.36 -5.92
N GLN A 295 -0.53 -6.32 -6.64
CA GLN A 295 -0.97 -6.43 -8.04
C GLN A 295 0.19 -6.80 -8.98
N THR A 296 1.36 -6.16 -8.83
CA THR A 296 2.56 -6.48 -9.61
C THR A 296 2.97 -7.94 -9.43
N LEU A 297 2.91 -8.46 -8.19
CA LEU A 297 3.19 -9.86 -7.90
C LEU A 297 2.27 -10.78 -8.74
N GLN A 298 0.95 -10.52 -8.75
CA GLN A 298 -0.01 -11.32 -9.53
C GLN A 298 0.15 -11.21 -11.05
N ALA A 299 0.66 -10.08 -11.55
CA ALA A 299 0.83 -9.82 -12.99
C ALA A 299 2.09 -10.45 -13.59
N THR A 300 3.01 -10.96 -12.77
CA THR A 300 4.28 -11.52 -13.26
C THR A 300 4.02 -12.81 -14.07
N PRO A 301 4.28 -12.83 -15.40
CA PRO A 301 4.10 -14.03 -16.18
C PRO A 301 5.16 -15.06 -15.80
N GLU A 302 4.79 -16.33 -15.66
CA GLU A 302 5.80 -17.38 -15.61
C GLU A 302 6.56 -17.41 -16.95
N GLU A 303 7.88 -17.62 -16.90
CA GLU A 303 8.63 -18.10 -18.05
C GLU A 303 7.96 -19.40 -18.51
N THR A 304 7.08 -19.30 -19.51
CA THR A 304 6.43 -20.44 -20.15
C THR A 304 7.46 -21.20 -20.96
N LYS A 305 8.37 -21.89 -20.24
CA LYS A 305 8.89 -23.16 -20.72
C LYS A 305 7.65 -24.01 -21.03
N LYS A 306 7.71 -24.79 -22.09
CA LYS A 306 6.63 -25.70 -22.50
C LYS A 306 6.34 -26.70 -21.37
N VAL A 307 5.53 -26.31 -20.38
CA VAL A 307 5.06 -27.17 -19.30
C VAL A 307 3.64 -27.57 -19.67
N GLU A 308 3.41 -28.87 -19.81
CA GLU A 308 2.10 -29.44 -20.17
C GLU A 308 1.06 -29.31 -19.04
N GLU A 309 1.53 -29.06 -17.80
CA GLU A 309 0.71 -28.88 -16.61
C GLU A 309 0.94 -27.51 -15.96
N VAL A 310 -0.15 -26.82 -15.65
CA VAL A 310 -0.13 -25.48 -15.02
C VAL A 310 -0.55 -25.61 -13.54
N PRO A 311 0.16 -24.95 -12.59
CA PRO A 311 -0.25 -24.91 -11.19
C PRO A 311 -1.66 -24.32 -11.01
N HIS A 312 -2.33 -24.68 -9.91
CA HIS A 312 -3.58 -24.03 -9.54
C HIS A 312 -3.34 -22.53 -9.28
N PRO A 313 -4.25 -21.61 -9.67
CA PRO A 313 -4.04 -20.16 -9.48
C PRO A 313 -3.73 -19.75 -8.03
N LEU A 314 -4.38 -20.38 -7.05
CA LEU A 314 -4.10 -20.13 -5.63
C LEU A 314 -2.72 -20.64 -5.19
N ASP A 315 -2.21 -21.73 -5.77
CA ASP A 315 -0.85 -22.20 -5.48
C ASP A 315 0.18 -21.21 -6.03
N ARG A 316 -0.07 -20.65 -7.22
CA ARG A 316 0.76 -19.59 -7.81
C ARG A 316 0.75 -18.35 -6.93
N ASP A 317 -0.42 -17.85 -6.57
CA ASP A 317 -0.56 -16.65 -5.73
C ASP A 317 0.06 -16.85 -4.34
N TYR A 318 -0.02 -18.06 -3.77
CA TYR A 318 0.68 -18.43 -2.54
C TYR A 318 2.21 -18.42 -2.72
N GLN A 319 2.73 -18.98 -3.81
CA GLN A 319 4.17 -19.00 -4.08
C GLN A 319 4.76 -17.60 -4.25
N LEU A 320 3.99 -16.66 -4.80
CA LEU A 320 4.40 -15.26 -4.93
C LEU A 320 4.69 -14.58 -3.59
N LEU A 321 4.06 -15.04 -2.50
CA LEU A 321 4.31 -14.50 -1.16
C LEU A 321 5.70 -14.81 -0.63
N LYS A 322 6.38 -15.85 -1.17
CA LYS A 322 7.69 -16.31 -0.67
C LYS A 322 7.70 -16.49 0.86
N CYS A 323 6.59 -17.01 1.36
CA CYS A 323 6.32 -17.14 2.78
C CYS A 323 5.58 -18.46 3.02
N GLN A 324 6.15 -19.31 3.85
CA GLN A 324 5.50 -20.54 4.26
C GLN A 324 4.43 -20.24 5.30
N LEU A 325 3.20 -20.71 5.05
CA LEU A 325 2.10 -20.68 6.01
C LEU A 325 1.73 -22.12 6.36
N GLN A 326 1.75 -22.45 7.64
CA GLN A 326 1.32 -23.74 8.14
C GLN A 326 0.14 -23.55 9.09
N LEU A 327 -1.05 -24.04 8.70
CA LEU A 327 -2.23 -24.01 9.56
C LEU A 327 -1.97 -24.84 10.84
N LEU A 328 -2.21 -24.23 11.99
CA LEU A 328 -2.09 -24.90 13.28
C LEU A 328 -3.37 -25.63 13.65
N ASP A 329 -3.22 -26.86 14.11
CA ASP A 329 -4.30 -27.64 14.70
C ASP A 329 -4.70 -27.04 16.06
N PRO A 330 -6.00 -26.77 16.32
CA PRO A 330 -6.50 -26.28 17.60
C PRO A 330 -6.09 -27.11 18.83
N GLU A 331 -5.78 -28.39 18.64
CA GLU A 331 -5.37 -29.29 19.71
C GLU A 331 -3.90 -29.13 20.13
N THR A 332 -3.09 -28.46 19.31
CA THR A 332 -1.67 -28.26 19.60
C THR A 332 -1.45 -27.36 20.83
N PRO A 333 -0.41 -27.61 21.66
CA PRO A 333 -0.06 -26.74 22.78
C PRO A 333 0.21 -25.29 22.35
N GLU A 334 0.88 -25.13 21.19
CA GLU A 334 1.20 -23.84 20.59
C GLU A 334 -0.07 -23.03 20.28
N TYR A 335 -1.08 -23.66 19.66
CA TYR A 335 -2.38 -23.02 19.42
C TYR A 335 -3.06 -22.58 20.72
N LYS A 336 -3.08 -23.46 21.74
CA LYS A 336 -3.73 -23.17 23.03
C LYS A 336 -3.11 -21.96 23.73
N VAL A 337 -1.78 -21.80 23.65
CA VAL A 337 -1.07 -20.61 24.17
C VAL A 337 -1.47 -19.34 23.43
N ILE A 338 -1.56 -19.38 22.09
CA ILE A 338 -1.95 -18.22 21.26
C ILE A 338 -3.42 -17.85 21.52
N HIS A 339 -4.31 -18.82 21.58
CA HIS A 339 -5.73 -18.60 21.86
C HIS A 339 -5.95 -18.03 23.26
N ALA A 340 -5.23 -18.53 24.26
CA ALA A 340 -5.26 -17.98 25.61
C ALA A 340 -4.72 -16.54 25.64
N TYR A 341 -3.63 -16.25 24.93
CA TYR A 341 -3.10 -14.89 24.80
C TYR A 341 -4.15 -13.92 24.24
N LEU A 342 -4.81 -14.30 23.13
CA LEU A 342 -5.87 -13.50 22.53
C LEU A 342 -7.01 -13.24 23.52
N LYS A 343 -7.53 -14.31 24.13
CA LYS A 343 -8.66 -14.24 25.05
C LYS A 343 -8.37 -13.33 26.24
N GLN A 344 -7.23 -13.51 26.90
CA GLN A 344 -6.90 -12.82 28.14
C GLN A 344 -6.56 -11.35 27.95
N THR A 345 -6.08 -10.97 26.76
CA THR A 345 -5.70 -9.59 26.47
C THR A 345 -6.69 -8.84 25.57
N SER A 346 -7.82 -9.47 25.26
CA SER A 346 -8.94 -8.87 24.53
C SER A 346 -9.89 -8.10 25.45
N ASN A 347 -10.80 -7.32 24.84
CA ASN A 347 -11.79 -6.56 25.58
C ASN A 347 -12.98 -7.47 25.87
N SER A 348 -13.36 -7.58 27.13
CA SER A 348 -14.49 -8.38 27.59
C SER A 348 -15.83 -8.02 26.94
N TYR A 349 -15.98 -6.80 26.40
CA TYR A 349 -17.24 -6.32 25.82
C TYR A 349 -17.50 -6.82 24.39
N ARG A 350 -16.44 -6.97 23.58
CA ARG A 350 -16.50 -7.56 22.23
C ARG A 350 -15.25 -8.42 22.02
N PRO A 351 -15.26 -9.66 22.53
CA PRO A 351 -14.11 -10.53 22.37
C PRO A 351 -14.01 -10.98 20.90
N PRO A 352 -12.83 -10.86 20.27
CA PRO A 352 -12.61 -11.37 18.92
C PRO A 352 -12.74 -12.90 18.92
N ALA A 353 -13.44 -13.44 17.94
CA ALA A 353 -13.57 -14.88 17.74
C ALA A 353 -12.44 -15.38 16.81
N LEU A 354 -11.49 -16.13 17.37
CA LEU A 354 -10.40 -16.77 16.63
C LEU A 354 -10.95 -17.83 15.67
N GLN A 355 -10.64 -17.69 14.38
CA GLN A 355 -11.02 -18.66 13.35
C GLN A 355 -9.86 -19.62 13.05
N HIS A 356 -8.72 -19.06 12.65
CA HIS A 356 -7.56 -19.81 12.19
C HIS A 356 -6.25 -19.17 12.66
N VAL A 357 -5.22 -20.00 12.84
CA VAL A 357 -3.86 -19.58 13.18
C VAL A 357 -2.91 -20.26 12.21
N TRP A 358 -2.10 -19.48 11.50
CA TRP A 358 -1.01 -20.00 10.68
C TRP A 358 0.31 -19.68 11.35
N LYS A 359 1.20 -20.66 11.42
CA LYS A 359 2.62 -20.41 11.63
C LYS A 359 3.21 -19.82 10.36
N VAL A 360 3.99 -18.76 10.52
CA VAL A 360 4.55 -17.95 9.44
C VAL A 360 6.06 -18.15 9.43
N ASP A 361 6.60 -18.52 8.27
CA ASP A 361 8.04 -18.53 8.03
C ASP A 361 8.36 -17.85 6.69
N ARG A 362 8.85 -16.62 6.78
CA ARG A 362 9.12 -15.78 5.61
C ARG A 362 10.56 -15.95 5.13
N GLU A 363 10.75 -16.06 3.81
CA GLU A 363 12.06 -16.24 3.20
C GLU A 363 13.06 -15.15 3.63
N GLY A 364 14.25 -15.56 4.07
CA GLY A 364 15.33 -14.68 4.55
C GLY A 364 15.09 -13.97 5.89
N GLU A 365 13.89 -14.04 6.47
CA GLU A 365 13.59 -13.38 7.74
C GLU A 365 14.29 -14.04 8.93
N GLY A 366 14.40 -15.37 8.90
CA GLY A 366 15.16 -16.13 9.88
C GLY A 366 16.62 -15.68 9.92
N ASP A 367 17.27 -15.62 8.76
CA ASP A 367 18.69 -15.29 8.63
C ASP A 367 19.00 -13.89 9.17
N ARG A 368 18.20 -12.87 8.80
CA ARG A 368 18.39 -11.50 9.31
C ARG A 368 18.15 -11.41 10.82
N PHE A 369 17.21 -12.20 11.36
CA PHE A 369 16.88 -12.21 12.78
C PHE A 369 17.97 -12.89 13.63
N GLN A 370 18.73 -13.84 13.06
CA GLN A 370 19.85 -14.49 13.74
C GLN A 370 20.96 -13.51 14.15
N ALA A 371 21.09 -12.36 13.48
CA ALA A 371 21.99 -11.29 13.90
C ALA A 371 21.74 -10.84 15.37
N HIS A 372 20.51 -11.03 15.85
CA HIS A 372 20.08 -10.69 17.20
C HIS A 372 20.00 -11.91 18.13
N ALA A 373 20.57 -13.07 17.78
CA ALA A 373 20.47 -14.31 18.56
C ALA A 373 20.90 -14.15 20.04
N LYS A 374 21.90 -13.29 20.30
CA LYS A 374 22.41 -13.01 21.65
C LYS A 374 21.55 -12.03 22.46
N LEU A 375 20.58 -11.36 21.83
CA LEU A 375 19.71 -10.40 22.49
C LEU A 375 18.62 -11.15 23.28
N GLY A 376 18.57 -10.91 24.59
CA GLY A 376 17.53 -11.44 25.49
C GLY A 376 16.21 -10.64 25.39
N ASN A 377 15.32 -10.82 26.38
CA ASN A 377 14.02 -10.14 26.45
C ASN A 377 13.19 -10.24 25.15
N ARG A 378 13.06 -11.47 24.64
CA ARG A 378 12.22 -11.75 23.47
C ARG A 378 10.78 -11.88 23.92
N LYS A 379 9.89 -11.12 23.30
CA LYS A 379 8.45 -11.19 23.54
C LYS A 379 7.70 -11.46 22.24
N LEU A 380 6.67 -12.29 22.31
CA LEU A 380 5.65 -12.41 21.28
C LEU A 380 4.61 -11.32 21.53
N LEU A 381 4.39 -10.45 20.53
CA LEU A 381 3.55 -9.25 20.65
C LEU A 381 2.62 -9.12 19.45
N TRP A 382 1.50 -8.42 19.64
CA TRP A 382 0.50 -8.18 18.61
C TRP A 382 0.92 -7.06 17.66
N HIS A 383 0.61 -7.24 16.38
CA HIS A 383 0.62 -6.18 15.37
C HIS A 383 -0.67 -6.26 14.56
N GLY A 384 -1.57 -5.30 14.74
CA GLY A 384 -2.83 -5.22 13.99
C GLY A 384 -2.62 -4.49 12.67
N THR A 385 -3.21 -5.01 11.58
CA THR A 385 -3.09 -4.41 10.26
C THR A 385 -4.36 -4.56 9.43
N ASN A 386 -4.48 -3.77 8.37
CA ASN A 386 -5.57 -3.91 7.40
C ASN A 386 -5.29 -5.13 6.50
N VAL A 387 -6.33 -5.91 6.18
CA VAL A 387 -6.24 -7.06 5.26
C VAL A 387 -5.58 -6.68 3.93
N ALA A 388 -5.79 -5.43 3.46
CA ALA A 388 -5.22 -4.89 2.23
C ALA A 388 -3.69 -4.85 2.16
N VAL A 389 -2.98 -4.95 3.30
CA VAL A 389 -1.51 -4.94 3.31
C VAL A 389 -0.92 -6.27 3.74
N VAL A 390 -1.74 -7.29 4.03
CA VAL A 390 -1.25 -8.60 4.50
C VAL A 390 -0.38 -9.26 3.44
N ALA A 391 -0.76 -9.23 2.16
CA ALA A 391 0.06 -9.79 1.08
C ALA A 391 1.45 -9.12 1.00
N ALA A 392 1.51 -7.80 1.14
CA ALA A 392 2.77 -7.05 1.15
C ALA A 392 3.63 -7.37 2.39
N ILE A 393 3.01 -7.50 3.57
CA ILE A 393 3.70 -7.88 4.82
C ILE A 393 4.22 -9.31 4.75
N LEU A 394 3.46 -10.26 4.22
CA LEU A 394 3.93 -11.64 4.06
C LEU A 394 5.09 -11.73 3.07
N THR A 395 5.11 -10.88 2.03
CA THR A 395 6.19 -10.87 1.04
C THR A 395 7.45 -10.15 1.55
N SER A 396 7.28 -8.96 2.13
CA SER A 396 8.40 -8.06 2.44
C SER A 396 8.75 -7.97 3.93
N GLY A 397 7.90 -8.51 4.81
CA GLY A 397 7.97 -8.34 6.26
C GLY A 397 7.37 -7.01 6.73
N LEU A 398 7.34 -6.83 8.06
CA LEU A 398 7.02 -5.54 8.66
C LEU A 398 8.16 -4.56 8.37
N ARG A 399 7.80 -3.40 7.84
CA ARG A 399 8.73 -2.33 7.48
C ARG A 399 8.58 -1.17 8.45
N ILE A 400 9.70 -0.52 8.77
CA ILE A 400 9.65 0.75 9.49
C ILE A 400 9.31 1.79 8.44
N MET A 401 8.02 2.08 8.32
CA MET A 401 7.61 3.00 7.29
C MET A 401 8.10 4.41 7.62
N PRO A 402 8.50 5.17 6.60
CA PRO A 402 9.21 6.44 6.74
C PRO A 402 8.50 7.47 7.61
N HIS A 403 7.18 7.38 7.56
CA HIS A 403 6.28 8.25 8.26
C HIS A 403 5.39 7.49 9.22
N SER A 404 5.46 6.16 9.33
CA SER A 404 4.70 5.47 10.38
C SER A 404 5.22 5.96 11.73
N GLY A 405 4.51 6.91 12.30
CA GLY A 405 4.85 7.66 13.47
C GLY A 405 3.61 7.72 14.33
N GLY A 406 3.60 6.90 15.35
CA GLY A 406 2.67 7.02 16.45
C GLY A 406 3.20 7.99 17.49
N ARG A 407 2.66 7.88 18.68
CA ARG A 407 2.95 8.78 19.80
C ARG A 407 4.40 8.68 20.32
N VAL A 408 5.20 7.72 19.83
CA VAL A 408 6.55 7.37 20.32
C VAL A 408 7.60 7.34 19.19
N GLY A 409 7.33 8.01 18.07
CA GLY A 409 8.27 8.16 16.96
C GLY A 409 8.18 7.05 15.90
N LYS A 410 9.21 6.89 15.09
CA LYS A 410 9.18 6.04 13.89
C LYS A 410 9.75 4.65 14.17
N GLY A 411 8.92 3.63 14.12
CA GLY A 411 9.33 2.25 14.36
C GLY A 411 8.25 1.26 13.97
N ILE A 412 8.50 -0.02 14.16
CA ILE A 412 7.43 -1.02 14.11
C ILE A 412 6.77 -1.05 15.49
N TYR A 413 5.48 -0.76 15.52
CA TYR A 413 4.68 -0.73 16.72
C TYR A 413 4.07 -2.10 16.99
N PHE A 414 4.20 -2.53 18.24
CA PHE A 414 3.55 -3.72 18.76
C PHE A 414 2.80 -3.39 20.04
N ALA A 415 1.82 -4.22 20.37
CA ALA A 415 1.10 -4.16 21.63
C ALA A 415 1.21 -5.50 22.35
N SER A 416 1.35 -5.47 23.67
CA SER A 416 1.20 -6.68 24.47
C SER A 416 -0.26 -7.06 24.66
N GLU A 417 -1.20 -6.15 24.40
CA GLU A 417 -2.62 -6.38 24.60
C GLU A 417 -3.36 -6.34 23.27
N ASN A 418 -4.23 -7.33 23.02
CA ASN A 418 -5.02 -7.37 21.80
C ASN A 418 -6.07 -6.24 21.73
N SER A 419 -6.54 -5.78 22.89
CA SER A 419 -7.51 -4.70 23.02
C SER A 419 -6.98 -3.53 23.83
N LYS A 420 -7.77 -2.44 23.96
CA LYS A 420 -7.35 -1.21 24.63
C LYS A 420 -7.41 -1.28 26.16
N SER A 421 -6.30 -1.55 26.84
CA SER A 421 -6.14 -1.51 28.31
C SER A 421 -4.69 -1.23 28.78
N ALA A 422 -4.52 -0.89 30.07
CA ALA A 422 -3.29 -0.33 30.63
C ALA A 422 -2.39 -1.40 31.27
N GLY A 423 -1.52 -2.04 30.50
CA GLY A 423 -0.56 -3.03 31.01
C GLY A 423 -1.22 -4.36 31.33
N TYR A 424 -0.45 -5.45 31.36
CA TYR A 424 -0.91 -6.81 31.72
C TYR A 424 -0.12 -7.32 32.92
N ASP A 425 -0.66 -8.33 33.60
CA ASP A 425 0.03 -9.03 34.68
C ASP A 425 1.16 -9.94 34.13
N PRO A 426 2.45 -9.54 34.25
CA PRO A 426 3.55 -10.31 33.68
C PRO A 426 3.86 -11.58 34.49
N THR A 427 3.26 -11.76 35.69
CA THR A 427 3.48 -12.96 36.50
C THR A 427 2.78 -14.19 35.93
N GLN A 428 1.84 -13.99 35.01
CA GLN A 428 1.13 -15.05 34.31
C GLN A 428 1.78 -15.42 32.97
N ASP A 429 2.83 -14.72 32.56
CA ASP A 429 3.52 -14.96 31.29
C ASP A 429 3.96 -16.42 31.17
N THR A 430 3.72 -16.99 29.99
CA THR A 430 4.26 -18.29 29.61
C THR A 430 5.40 -18.09 28.61
N GLU A 431 6.10 -19.16 28.28
CA GLU A 431 7.16 -19.12 27.30
C GLU A 431 6.93 -20.16 26.22
N LEU A 432 7.23 -19.76 24.98
CA LEU A 432 7.34 -20.66 23.85
C LEU A 432 8.82 -20.76 23.47
N GLU A 433 9.26 -21.96 23.14
CA GLU A 433 10.55 -22.17 22.50
C GLU A 433 10.39 -21.96 20.98
N LEU A 434 10.94 -20.88 20.47
CA LEU A 434 10.92 -20.54 19.05
C LEU A 434 12.36 -20.47 18.54
N ASP A 435 12.73 -21.40 17.64
CA ASP A 435 14.08 -21.61 17.11
C ASP A 435 15.17 -21.73 18.18
N GLY A 436 14.89 -22.51 19.22
CA GLY A 436 15.83 -22.73 20.34
C GLY A 436 16.00 -21.52 21.26
N GLN A 437 15.14 -20.50 21.14
CA GLN A 437 15.12 -19.33 22.01
C GLN A 437 13.84 -19.29 22.83
N ARG A 438 13.95 -18.99 24.12
CA ARG A 438 12.80 -18.75 25.01
C ARG A 438 12.18 -17.39 24.67
N VAL A 439 10.92 -17.40 24.28
CA VAL A 439 10.14 -16.20 23.94
C VAL A 439 8.97 -16.08 24.90
N VAL A 440 8.90 -14.95 25.59
CA VAL A 440 7.85 -14.63 26.54
C VAL A 440 6.54 -14.32 25.81
N VAL A 441 5.45 -14.94 26.22
CA VAL A 441 4.11 -14.72 25.69
C VAL A 441 3.22 -14.23 26.83
N PRO A 442 2.71 -12.98 26.76
CA PRO A 442 1.77 -12.51 27.76
C PRO A 442 0.54 -13.39 27.87
N GLN A 443 0.10 -13.69 29.09
CA GLN A 443 -1.16 -14.42 29.36
C GLN A 443 -2.02 -13.74 30.43
N GLY A 444 -1.47 -12.76 31.13
CA GLY A 444 -2.18 -12.04 32.17
C GLY A 444 -3.27 -11.13 31.62
N GLN A 445 -4.32 -10.96 32.40
CA GLN A 445 -5.32 -9.93 32.14
C GLN A 445 -4.72 -8.54 32.34
N PRO A 446 -5.30 -7.51 31.70
CA PRO A 446 -4.85 -6.15 31.93
C PRO A 446 -4.97 -5.73 33.40
N MET A 447 -3.94 -5.09 33.95
CA MET A 447 -3.90 -4.65 35.34
C MET A 447 -3.33 -3.24 35.47
N LEU A 448 -3.89 -2.43 36.38
CA LEU A 448 -3.38 -1.08 36.62
C LEU A 448 -1.92 -1.10 37.06
N CYS A 449 -1.04 -0.43 36.32
CA CYS A 449 0.35 -0.21 36.71
C CYS A 449 0.47 1.12 37.50
N PRO A 450 0.64 1.12 38.84
CA PRO A 450 0.61 2.35 39.65
C PRO A 450 1.71 3.35 39.27
N GLU A 451 2.88 2.84 38.85
CA GLU A 451 4.03 3.64 38.40
C GLU A 451 3.70 4.50 37.17
N PHE A 452 2.81 4.02 36.29
CA PHE A 452 2.46 4.69 35.04
C PHE A 452 1.08 5.36 35.08
N ARG A 453 0.50 5.57 36.27
CA ARG A 453 -0.84 6.16 36.43
C ARG A 453 -0.97 7.57 35.82
N SER A 454 0.12 8.33 35.77
CA SER A 454 0.19 9.66 35.15
C SER A 454 0.58 9.64 33.67
N SER A 455 0.75 8.45 33.08
CA SER A 455 1.09 8.31 31.66
C SER A 455 -0.07 8.78 30.77
N ASN A 456 0.28 9.44 29.66
CA ASN A 456 -0.70 9.75 28.63
C ASN A 456 -1.07 8.49 27.81
N PHE A 457 -0.36 7.38 27.97
CA PHE A 457 -0.63 6.12 27.32
C PHE A 457 -1.60 5.30 28.14
N SER A 458 -2.74 4.97 27.55
CA SER A 458 -3.69 4.04 28.15
C SER A 458 -3.24 2.59 28.05
N GLN A 459 -2.14 2.29 27.33
CA GLN A 459 -1.61 0.95 27.07
C GLN A 459 -0.10 0.96 26.86
N SER A 460 0.54 -0.21 26.95
CA SER A 460 1.93 -0.37 26.53
C SER A 460 2.04 -0.42 25.00
N GLU A 461 2.89 0.44 24.44
CA GLU A 461 3.33 0.37 23.03
C GLU A 461 4.80 -0.06 23.02
N TYR A 462 5.11 -1.16 22.34
CA TYR A 462 6.46 -1.68 22.18
C TYR A 462 6.97 -1.26 20.80
N LEU A 463 8.14 -0.65 20.75
CA LEU A 463 8.74 -0.17 19.51
C LEU A 463 10.11 -0.81 19.28
N ILE A 464 10.37 -1.13 18.02
CA ILE A 464 11.72 -1.40 17.52
C ILE A 464 12.05 -0.43 16.38
N TYR A 465 13.33 -0.11 16.25
CA TYR A 465 13.85 0.86 15.30
C TYR A 465 14.73 0.21 14.21
N GLN A 466 14.80 -1.12 14.19
CA GLN A 466 15.43 -1.89 13.13
C GLN A 466 14.52 -3.06 12.75
N GLU A 467 14.23 -3.22 11.46
CA GLU A 467 13.33 -4.26 10.94
C GLU A 467 13.83 -5.68 11.27
N SER A 468 15.16 -5.87 11.32
CA SER A 468 15.78 -7.15 11.66
C SER A 468 15.53 -7.59 13.10
N GLN A 469 15.04 -6.71 13.99
CA GLN A 469 14.66 -7.06 15.36
C GLN A 469 13.27 -7.70 15.48
N CYS A 470 12.53 -7.85 14.38
CA CYS A 470 11.27 -8.58 14.32
C CYS A 470 11.38 -9.80 13.40
N ARG A 471 10.66 -10.86 13.78
CA ARG A 471 10.34 -11.98 12.91
C ARG A 471 8.87 -12.31 13.10
N LEU A 472 8.13 -12.39 11.99
CA LEU A 472 6.76 -12.86 11.99
C LEU A 472 6.73 -14.33 12.41
N ARG A 473 5.77 -14.70 13.25
CA ARG A 473 5.63 -16.06 13.78
C ARG A 473 4.27 -16.65 13.55
N TYR A 474 3.23 -15.85 13.74
CA TYR A 474 1.86 -16.30 13.56
C TYR A 474 1.03 -15.24 12.84
N LEU A 475 0.13 -15.69 11.98
CA LEU A 475 -0.94 -14.91 11.40
C LEU A 475 -2.25 -15.47 11.94
N LEU A 476 -3.12 -14.60 12.44
CA LEU A 476 -4.41 -14.98 13.02
C LEU A 476 -5.54 -14.40 12.17
N GLU A 477 -6.51 -15.24 11.81
CA GLU A 477 -7.79 -14.79 11.30
C GLU A 477 -8.79 -14.70 12.46
N ILE A 478 -9.36 -13.52 12.65
CA ILE A 478 -10.30 -13.21 13.72
C ILE A 478 -11.57 -12.57 13.16
N HIS A 479 -12.70 -12.84 13.80
CA HIS A 479 -13.96 -12.15 13.55
C HIS A 479 -14.23 -11.20 14.73
N LEU A 480 -14.47 -9.92 14.43
CA LEU A 480 -14.67 -8.84 15.41
C LEU A 480 -16.14 -8.60 15.78
#